data_AF-A0A847Q8C9-F1
#
_entry.id   AF-A0A847Q8C9-F1
#
_cell.length_a   1.000
_cell.length_b   1.000
_cell.length_c   1.000
_cell.angle_alpha   90.00
_cell.angle_beta   90.00
_cell.angle_gamma   90.00
#
_symmetry.space_group_name_H-M   'P 1'
#
loop_
_entity.id
_entity.type
_entity.pdbx_description
1 polymer ?
#
loop_
_entity_poly.entity_id
_entity_poly.type
_entity_poly.pdbx_seq_one_letter_code
_entity_poly.pdbx_strand_id
1 'polypeptide(L)'
;MEIVLVYMMDKQLFNKGFVLLEFIVVFILISILFYFIVPMFKVKNYDYLLFDDYYLYIQSLSMANKEDNVLEMDFDGISYDKNVVFNEKGNVNQAQTIIFDNRKYTVMLGTGKIVEKRFYIN
;
A
#
# COMPACT_ATOMS: atom_id res chain seq x y z
N MET A 1 -27.07 3.82 68.67
CA MET A 1 -26.83 2.85 67.57
C MET A 1 -27.43 3.40 66.28
N GLU A 2 -27.11 4.65 65.93
CA GLU A 2 -27.68 5.34 64.74
C GLU A 2 -26.59 5.82 63.78
N ILE A 3 -25.34 5.92 64.23
CA ILE A 3 -24.22 6.46 63.45
C ILE A 3 -23.74 5.47 62.37
N VAL A 4 -23.97 4.16 62.56
CA VAL A 4 -23.51 3.12 61.62
C VAL A 4 -24.39 3.06 60.36
N LEU A 5 -25.66 3.44 60.44
CA LEU A 5 -26.60 3.42 59.31
C LEU A 5 -26.36 4.56 58.32
N VAL A 6 -25.94 5.73 58.80
CA VAL A 6 -25.64 6.89 57.95
C VAL A 6 -24.42 6.63 57.06
N TYR A 7 -23.42 5.90 57.55
CA TYR A 7 -22.19 5.65 56.79
C TYR A 7 -22.34 4.63 55.65
N MET A 8 -23.41 3.82 55.65
CA MET A 8 -23.65 2.83 54.59
C MET A 8 -24.47 3.36 53.41
N MET A 9 -25.21 4.47 53.57
CA MET A 9 -26.13 4.98 52.55
C MET A 9 -25.54 6.08 51.64
N ASP A 10 -24.29 6.49 51.87
CA ASP A 10 -23.60 7.53 51.07
C ASP A 10 -22.66 6.98 49.99
N LYS A 11 -22.53 5.65 49.85
CA LYS A 11 -21.60 5.04 48.89
C LYS A 11 -22.18 4.72 47.49
N GLN A 12 -23.44 5.06 47.20
CA GLN A 12 -24.13 4.55 46.00
C GLN A 12 -24.65 5.58 44.99
N LEU A 13 -24.25 6.86 45.04
CA LEU A 13 -24.89 7.90 44.21
C LEU A 13 -23.98 8.70 43.26
N PHE A 14 -22.75 8.25 42.95
CA PHE A 14 -21.84 9.01 42.06
C PHE A 14 -21.58 8.40 40.66
N ASN A 15 -22.28 7.35 40.24
CA ASN A 15 -21.99 6.64 38.98
C ASN A 15 -22.93 6.94 37.79
N LYS A 16 -23.78 7.97 37.84
CA LYS A 16 -24.84 8.18 36.80
C LYS A 16 -24.70 9.43 35.93
N GLY A 17 -23.75 10.32 36.19
CA GLY A 17 -23.72 11.67 35.58
C GLY A 17 -22.82 11.86 34.36
N PHE A 18 -21.90 10.94 34.08
CA PHE A 18 -20.77 11.22 33.19
C PHE A 18 -20.61 10.23 32.03
N VAL A 19 -21.63 9.44 31.73
CA VAL A 19 -21.60 8.44 30.64
C VAL A 19 -21.11 9.05 29.33
N LEU A 20 -21.60 10.24 28.97
CA LEU A 20 -21.15 10.95 27.76
C LEU A 20 -19.65 11.30 27.82
N LEU A 21 -19.17 11.76 28.97
CA LEU A 21 -17.77 12.12 29.17
C LEU A 21 -16.86 10.89 29.15
N GLU A 22 -17.30 9.78 29.75
CA GLU A 22 -16.63 8.49 29.69
C GLU A 22 -16.49 7.99 28.24
N PHE A 23 -17.57 8.08 27.44
CA PHE A 23 -17.51 7.75 26.02
C PHE A 23 -16.53 8.66 25.25
N ILE A 24 -16.54 9.97 25.52
CA ILE A 24 -15.60 10.91 24.88
C ILE A 24 -14.16 10.52 25.21
N VAL A 25 -13.86 10.22 26.48
CA VAL A 25 -12.53 9.77 26.91
C VAL A 25 -12.14 8.48 26.19
N VAL A 26 -13.04 7.50 26.11
CA VAL A 26 -12.80 6.24 25.39
C VAL A 26 -12.54 6.49 23.90
N PHE A 27 -13.31 7.35 23.24
CA PHE A 27 -13.09 7.69 21.82
C PHE A 27 -11.75 8.39 21.59
N ILE A 28 -11.31 9.26 22.50
CA ILE A 28 -10.00 9.89 22.43
C ILE A 28 -8.89 8.83 22.55
N LEU A 29 -9.00 7.92 23.51
CA LEU A 29 -8.03 6.83 23.69
C LEU A 29 -7.97 5.92 22.45
N ILE A 30 -9.12 5.53 21.90
CA ILE A 30 -9.20 4.74 20.66
C ILE A 30 -8.55 5.51 19.50
N SER A 31 -8.86 6.80 19.35
CA SER A 31 -8.30 7.65 18.29
C SER A 31 -6.77 7.74 18.39
N ILE A 32 -6.24 7.92 19.60
CA ILE A 32 -4.80 7.94 19.85
C ILE A 32 -4.16 6.59 19.50
N LEU A 33 -4.78 5.48 19.93
CA LEU A 33 -4.29 4.14 19.59
C LEU A 33 -4.28 3.92 18.07
N PHE A 34 -5.36 4.25 17.36
CA PHE A 34 -5.40 4.14 15.90
C PHE A 34 -4.35 5.03 15.23
N TYR A 35 -4.13 6.26 15.71
CA TYR A 35 -3.13 7.16 15.16
C TYR A 35 -1.72 6.58 15.22
N PHE A 36 -1.38 5.86 16.30
CA PHE A 36 -0.07 5.20 16.44
C PHE A 36 0.01 3.83 15.77
N ILE A 37 -1.08 3.06 15.72
CA ILE A 37 -1.08 1.68 15.22
C ILE A 37 -1.21 1.64 13.68
N VAL A 38 -2.05 2.48 13.07
CA VAL A 38 -2.31 2.43 11.61
C VAL A 38 -1.04 2.60 10.77
N PRO A 39 -0.13 3.55 11.07
CA PRO A 39 1.12 3.70 10.31
C PRO A 39 2.09 2.52 10.46
N MET A 40 1.94 1.68 11.50
CA MET A 40 2.77 0.49 11.68
C MET A 40 2.37 -0.66 10.75
N PHE A 41 1.15 -0.63 10.21
CA PHE A 41 0.77 -1.57 9.17
C PHE A 41 1.39 -1.12 7.84
N LYS A 42 2.45 -1.81 7.43
CA LYS A 42 2.87 -1.79 6.02
C LYS A 42 1.73 -2.38 5.20
N VAL A 43 0.95 -1.53 4.54
CA VAL A 43 0.06 -1.96 3.48
C VAL A 43 0.96 -2.58 2.42
N LYS A 44 0.86 -3.90 2.21
CA LYS A 44 1.53 -4.53 1.08
C LYS A 44 0.97 -3.88 -0.17
N ASN A 45 1.82 -3.18 -0.90
CA ASN A 45 1.45 -2.63 -2.17
C ASN A 45 1.36 -3.78 -3.18
N TYR A 46 0.16 -4.02 -3.70
CA TYR A 46 -0.12 -5.08 -4.67
C TYR A 46 -0.02 -4.58 -6.10
N ASP A 47 0.54 -3.39 -6.34
CA ASP A 47 0.66 -2.81 -7.66
C ASP A 47 1.41 -3.70 -8.67
N TYR A 48 2.25 -4.63 -8.18
CA TYR A 48 2.86 -5.69 -9.00
C TYR A 48 1.84 -6.53 -9.78
N LEU A 49 0.60 -6.68 -9.27
CA LEU A 49 -0.48 -7.40 -9.94
C LEU A 49 -0.93 -6.70 -11.23
N LEU A 50 -0.74 -5.39 -11.31
CA LEU A 50 -1.14 -4.56 -12.45
C LEU A 50 0.03 -4.30 -13.40
N PHE A 51 1.25 -4.72 -13.06
CA PHE A 51 2.43 -4.43 -13.86
C PHE A 51 2.30 -4.95 -15.30
N ASP A 52 1.87 -6.20 -15.49
CA ASP A 52 1.78 -6.81 -16.82
C ASP A 52 0.76 -6.08 -17.71
N ASP A 53 -0.41 -5.75 -17.15
CA ASP A 53 -1.47 -5.04 -17.85
C ASP A 53 -1.03 -3.60 -18.18
N TYR A 54 -0.40 -2.91 -17.23
CA TYR A 54 0.11 -1.56 -17.44
C TYR A 54 1.25 -1.53 -18.46
N TYR A 55 2.14 -2.52 -18.44
CA TYR A 55 3.21 -2.68 -19.41
C TYR A 55 2.65 -2.80 -20.84
N LEU A 56 1.68 -3.69 -21.04
CA LEU A 56 1.02 -3.91 -22.33
C LEU A 56 0.22 -2.68 -22.78
N TYR A 57 -0.42 -1.99 -21.83
CA TYR A 57 -1.15 -0.77 -22.10
C TYR A 57 -0.23 0.32 -22.66
N ILE A 58 0.89 0.62 -21.99
CA ILE A 58 1.83 1.65 -22.45
C ILE A 58 2.49 1.26 -23.78
N GLN A 59 2.80 -0.02 -23.97
CA GLN A 59 3.28 -0.53 -25.26
C GLN A 59 2.27 -0.28 -26.38
N SER A 60 1.01 -0.62 -26.13
CA SER A 60 -0.09 -0.43 -27.09
C SER A 60 -0.36 1.06 -27.37
N LEU A 61 -0.26 1.90 -26.35
CA LEU A 61 -0.42 3.35 -26.45
C LEU A 61 0.65 3.95 -27.38
N SER A 62 1.90 3.51 -27.24
CA SER A 62 3.01 3.94 -28.11
C SER A 62 2.75 3.61 -29.58
N MET A 63 2.20 2.43 -29.84
CA MET A 63 1.84 2.01 -31.19
C MET A 63 0.63 2.78 -31.74
N ALA A 64 -0.36 3.06 -30.90
CA ALA A 64 -1.57 3.77 -31.29
C ALA A 64 -1.29 5.22 -31.63
N ASN A 65 -0.48 5.90 -30.80
CA ASN A 65 -0.16 7.31 -30.95
C ASN A 65 1.02 7.56 -31.90
N LYS A 66 1.78 6.52 -32.25
CA LYS A 66 3.03 6.60 -33.03
C LYS A 66 4.06 7.54 -32.37
N GLU A 67 4.22 7.39 -31.06
CA GLU A 67 5.16 8.20 -30.29
C GLU A 67 5.85 7.34 -29.24
N ASP A 68 7.00 7.82 -28.78
CA ASP A 68 7.74 7.17 -27.73
C ASP A 68 7.03 7.41 -26.38
N ASN A 69 6.68 6.34 -25.66
CA ASN A 69 6.14 6.46 -24.31
C ASN A 69 7.05 5.78 -23.28
N VAL A 70 7.03 6.35 -22.08
CA VAL A 70 7.82 5.90 -20.94
C VAL A 70 6.91 5.13 -19.99
N LEU A 71 7.32 3.92 -19.63
CA LEU A 71 6.73 3.20 -18.50
C LEU A 71 7.25 3.84 -17.22
N GLU A 72 6.42 4.68 -16.61
CA GLU A 72 6.67 5.20 -15.28
C GLU A 72 6.49 4.07 -14.26
N MET A 73 7.59 3.68 -13.62
CA MET A 73 7.63 2.60 -12.64
C MET A 73 7.67 3.18 -11.23
N ASP A 74 6.60 3.88 -10.83
CA ASP A 74 6.47 4.48 -9.49
C ASP A 74 5.85 3.50 -8.48
N PHE A 75 6.13 2.20 -8.64
CA PHE A 75 5.61 1.20 -7.72
C PHE A 75 6.59 0.98 -6.57
N ASP A 76 6.05 0.80 -5.36
CA ASP A 76 6.87 0.65 -4.16
C ASP A 76 7.68 -0.66 -4.19
N GLY A 77 8.96 -0.58 -3.85
CA GLY A 77 9.87 -1.73 -3.83
C GLY A 77 10.39 -2.22 -5.19
N ILE A 78 10.31 -1.41 -6.26
CA ILE A 78 10.96 -1.72 -7.54
C ILE A 78 12.45 -1.34 -7.52
N SER A 79 13.29 -2.29 -7.94
CA SER A 79 14.66 -2.05 -8.36
C SER A 79 14.81 -2.23 -9.87
N TYR A 80 15.27 -1.18 -10.55
CA TYR A 80 15.52 -1.15 -11.99
C TYR A 80 16.66 -0.17 -12.33
N ASP A 81 17.32 -0.37 -13.47
CA ASP A 81 18.44 0.50 -13.89
C ASP A 81 17.95 1.79 -14.57
N LYS A 82 16.93 1.71 -15.42
CA LYS A 82 16.36 2.85 -16.17
C LYS A 82 14.89 2.63 -16.50
N ASN A 83 14.12 3.70 -16.72
CA ASN A 83 12.74 3.59 -17.18
C ASN A 83 12.67 2.79 -18.50
N VAL A 84 11.64 1.98 -18.69
CA VAL A 84 11.40 1.30 -19.96
C VAL A 84 10.81 2.33 -20.93
N VAL A 85 11.43 2.50 -22.08
CA VAL A 85 10.93 3.38 -23.15
C VAL A 85 10.53 2.51 -24.33
N PHE A 86 9.27 2.64 -24.73
CA PHE A 86 8.76 2.05 -25.95
C PHE A 86 8.81 3.09 -27.06
N ASN A 87 9.22 2.69 -28.25
CA ASN A 87 9.14 3.55 -29.43
C ASN A 87 7.77 3.50 -30.10
N GLU A 88 7.58 4.30 -31.16
CA GLU A 88 6.37 4.32 -32.01
C GLU A 88 5.90 2.94 -32.54
N LYS A 89 6.77 1.92 -32.53
CA LYS A 89 6.46 0.54 -32.95
C LYS A 89 6.16 -0.39 -31.78
N GLY A 90 6.14 0.12 -30.55
CA GLY A 90 6.01 -0.65 -29.33
C GLY A 90 7.29 -1.45 -28.98
N ASN A 91 8.43 -1.12 -29.60
CA ASN A 91 9.69 -1.81 -29.33
C ASN A 91 10.50 -1.10 -28.24
N VAL A 92 11.28 -1.87 -27.49
CA VAL A 92 12.20 -1.38 -26.46
C VAL A 92 13.63 -1.43 -26.98
N ASN A 93 14.38 -0.34 -26.79
CA ASN A 93 15.75 -0.18 -27.28
C ASN A 93 16.83 -0.65 -26.29
N GLN A 94 16.44 -1.08 -25.09
CA GLN A 94 17.35 -1.60 -24.06
C GLN A 94 16.73 -2.80 -23.35
N ALA A 95 17.42 -3.94 -23.37
CA ALA A 95 17.06 -5.05 -22.50
C ALA A 95 17.39 -4.69 -21.05
N GLN A 96 16.50 -5.04 -20.12
CA GLN A 96 16.74 -4.81 -18.72
C GLN A 96 15.99 -5.79 -17.83
N THR A 97 16.37 -5.80 -16.56
CA THR A 97 15.70 -6.59 -15.53
C THR A 97 15.04 -5.63 -14.56
N ILE A 98 13.76 -5.88 -14.26
CA ILE A 98 12.98 -5.16 -13.26
C ILE A 98 12.67 -6.15 -12.14
N ILE A 99 12.96 -5.78 -10.90
CA ILE A 99 12.76 -6.64 -9.72
C ILE A 99 11.82 -5.96 -8.75
N PHE A 100 10.76 -6.64 -8.36
CA PHE A 100 9.86 -6.22 -7.27
C PHE A 100 9.12 -7.42 -6.69
N ASP A 101 8.86 -7.39 -5.39
CA ASP A 101 8.12 -8.41 -4.62
C ASP A 101 8.46 -9.87 -5.00
N ASN A 102 9.71 -10.28 -4.82
CA ASN A 102 10.21 -11.64 -5.11
C ASN A 102 10.00 -12.10 -6.58
N ARG A 103 9.71 -11.17 -7.48
CA ARG A 103 9.57 -11.40 -8.92
C ARG A 103 10.66 -10.66 -9.67
N LYS A 104 11.06 -11.23 -10.79
CA LYS A 104 11.99 -10.65 -11.76
C LYS A 104 11.31 -10.69 -13.11
N TYR A 105 11.17 -9.53 -13.70
CA TYR A 105 10.72 -9.35 -15.06
C TYR A 105 11.93 -9.04 -15.91
N THR A 106 12.19 -9.86 -16.92
CA THR A 106 13.23 -9.58 -17.92
C THR A 106 12.56 -9.02 -19.16
N VAL A 107 12.85 -7.76 -19.48
CA VAL A 107 12.43 -7.07 -20.69
C VAL A 107 13.43 -7.36 -21.79
N MET A 108 12.99 -7.99 -22.88
CA MET A 108 13.83 -8.30 -24.03
C MET A 108 13.98 -7.11 -24.97
N LEU A 109 15.18 -6.96 -25.55
CA LEU A 109 15.45 -5.98 -26.60
C LEU A 109 14.59 -6.24 -27.85
N GLY A 110 14.18 -5.18 -28.54
CA GLY A 110 13.34 -5.29 -29.73
C GLY A 110 11.89 -5.31 -29.31
N THR A 111 11.20 -6.46 -29.40
CA THR A 111 9.75 -6.54 -29.19
C THR A 111 9.28 -6.18 -27.77
N GLY A 112 10.19 -5.94 -26.81
CA GLY A 112 9.82 -5.64 -25.43
C GLY A 112 9.16 -6.84 -24.73
N LYS A 113 9.39 -8.07 -25.20
CA LYS A 113 8.77 -9.24 -24.57
C LYS A 113 9.23 -9.33 -23.12
N ILE A 114 8.28 -9.45 -22.20
CA ILE A 114 8.55 -9.68 -20.79
C ILE A 114 8.52 -11.18 -20.45
N VAL A 115 9.42 -11.58 -19.56
CA VAL A 115 9.44 -12.93 -18.97
C VAL A 115 9.48 -12.78 -17.46
N GLU A 116 8.42 -13.23 -16.78
CA GLU A 116 8.36 -13.30 -15.32
C GLU A 116 9.10 -14.54 -14.82
N LYS A 117 9.92 -14.36 -13.79
CA LYS A 117 10.44 -15.45 -12.97
C LYS A 117 10.19 -15.11 -11.50
N ARG A 118 9.64 -16.07 -10.75
CA ARG A 118 9.48 -15.98 -9.29
C ARG A 118 10.69 -16.59 -8.60
N PHE A 119 11.14 -15.98 -7.52
CA PHE A 119 12.17 -16.54 -6.65
C PHE A 119 11.60 -16.69 -5.26
N TYR A 120 11.90 -17.81 -4.63
CA TYR A 120 11.60 -18.00 -3.23
C TYR A 120 12.85 -17.60 -2.46
N ILE A 121 12.74 -16.56 -1.65
CA ILE A 121 13.75 -16.27 -0.63
C ILE A 121 13.52 -17.32 0.46
N ASN A 122 14.48 -18.24 0.63
CA ASN A 122 14.49 -19.22 1.72
C ASN A 122 14.65 -18.52 3.07
#